data_AF-A0A8T6DFI4-F1
#
_entry.id   AF-A0A8T6DFI4-F1
#
_cell.length_a   1.000
_cell.length_b   1.000
_cell.length_c   1.000
_cell.angle_alpha   90.00
_cell.angle_beta   90.00
_cell.angle_gamma   90.00
#
_symmetry.space_group_name_H-M   'P 1'
#
loop_
_entity.id
_entity.type
_entity.pdbx_description
1 polymer ?
#
loop_
_entity_poly.entity_id
_entity_poly.type
_entity_poly.pdbx_seq_one_letter_code
_entity_poly.pdbx_strand_id
1 'polypeptide(L)'
;MSREPQRDWRSEVARLDTSASHENLSTQVSIFRFILRVIFLPVWLPFYFYGMAKRRREMREFVLARAKNRVVDAALINEIALVWAEARPEEYPLGEYDPGLGKLRSRFRRIIESDRR
;
A
#
# COMPACT_ATOMS: atom_id res chain seq x y z
N MET A 1 35.49 -55.65 -26.79
CA MET A 1 34.22 -55.26 -27.44
C MET A 1 33.61 -54.13 -26.61
N SER A 2 33.82 -52.89 -27.03
CA SER A 2 33.31 -51.69 -26.34
C SER A 2 31.87 -51.46 -26.75
N ARG A 3 30.92 -51.52 -25.81
CA ARG A 3 29.52 -51.16 -26.03
C ARG A 3 29.42 -49.63 -25.98
N GLU A 4 29.14 -49.00 -27.11
CA GLU A 4 28.75 -47.60 -27.13
C GLU A 4 27.45 -47.41 -26.32
N PRO A 5 27.34 -46.35 -25.49
CA PRO A 5 26.08 -46.04 -24.84
C PRO A 5 25.11 -45.57 -25.91
N GLN A 6 24.09 -46.39 -26.17
CA GLN A 6 22.97 -46.08 -27.05
C GLN A 6 22.31 -44.79 -26.52
N ARG A 7 22.63 -43.66 -27.16
CA ARG A 7 22.06 -42.34 -26.83
C ARG A 7 20.56 -42.41 -27.04
N ASP A 8 19.82 -42.41 -25.94
CA ASP A 8 18.37 -42.51 -25.91
C ASP A 8 17.74 -41.17 -26.34
N TRP A 9 17.70 -40.93 -27.66
CA TRP A 9 17.18 -39.70 -28.29
C TRP A 9 15.76 -39.35 -27.83
N ARG A 10 14.96 -40.35 -27.41
CA ARG A 10 13.62 -40.15 -26.85
C ARG A 10 13.65 -39.41 -25.51
N SER A 11 14.65 -39.68 -24.67
CA SER A 11 14.82 -39.00 -23.38
C SER A 11 15.26 -37.55 -23.56
N GLU A 12 16.04 -37.28 -24.60
CA GLU A 12 16.53 -35.95 -24.93
C GLU A 12 15.43 -35.09 -25.56
N VAL A 13 14.60 -35.68 -26.44
CA VAL A 13 13.39 -35.04 -26.98
C VAL A 13 12.38 -34.75 -25.87
N ALA A 14 12.11 -35.71 -24.98
CA ALA A 14 11.22 -35.49 -23.84
C ALA A 14 11.74 -34.38 -22.90
N ARG A 15 13.06 -34.32 -22.68
CA ARG A 15 13.68 -33.25 -21.88
C ARG A 15 13.53 -31.88 -22.55
N LEU A 16 13.75 -31.81 -23.87
CA LEU A 16 13.59 -30.59 -24.67
C LEU A 16 12.13 -30.10 -24.67
N ASP A 17 11.17 -31.00 -24.83
CA ASP A 17 9.73 -30.69 -24.78
C ASP A 17 9.32 -30.19 -23.40
N THR A 18 9.85 -30.80 -22.33
CA THR A 18 9.57 -30.39 -20.96
C THR A 18 10.16 -28.99 -20.68
N SER A 19 11.39 -28.71 -21.12
CA SER A 19 11.98 -27.37 -21.00
C SER A 19 11.23 -26.32 -21.82
N ALA A 20 10.84 -26.63 -23.07
CA ALA A 20 10.09 -25.72 -23.93
C ALA A 20 8.67 -25.45 -23.39
N SER A 21 8.05 -26.45 -22.77
CA SER A 21 6.76 -26.32 -22.08
C SER A 21 6.87 -25.47 -20.82
N HIS A 22 7.95 -25.62 -20.04
CA HIS A 22 8.23 -24.77 -18.87
C HIS A 22 8.50 -23.31 -19.26
N GLU A 23 9.25 -23.06 -20.33
CA GLU A 23 9.49 -21.70 -20.84
C GLU A 23 8.19 -21.05 -21.34
N ASN A 24 7.35 -21.79 -22.08
CA ASN A 24 6.05 -21.31 -22.54
C ASN A 24 5.07 -21.03 -21.38
N LEU A 25 5.00 -21.91 -20.39
CA LEU A 25 4.16 -21.71 -19.20
C LEU A 25 4.63 -20.49 -18.39
N SER A 26 5.94 -20.32 -18.20
CA SER A 26 6.47 -19.15 -17.50
C SER A 26 6.18 -17.84 -18.24
N THR A 27 6.27 -17.87 -19.57
CA THR A 27 5.99 -16.72 -20.44
C THR A 27 4.50 -16.38 -20.44
N GLN A 28 3.61 -17.37 -20.53
CA GLN A 28 2.17 -17.17 -20.41
C GLN A 28 1.77 -16.60 -19.05
N VAL A 29 2.33 -17.11 -17.95
CA VAL A 29 2.06 -16.59 -16.60
C VAL A 29 2.55 -15.14 -16.46
N SER A 30 3.70 -14.80 -17.06
CA SER A 30 4.22 -13.43 -17.06
C SER A 30 3.31 -12.48 -17.86
N ILE A 31 2.87 -12.89 -19.05
CA ILE A 31 1.93 -12.11 -19.89
C ILE A 31 0.60 -11.93 -19.18
N PHE A 32 0.06 -12.99 -18.57
CA PHE A 32 -1.19 -12.91 -17.82
C PHE A 32 -1.08 -11.97 -16.62
N ARG A 33 0.02 -12.02 -15.86
CA ARG A 33 0.32 -11.07 -14.79
C ARG A 33 0.41 -9.64 -15.31
N PHE A 34 1.01 -9.43 -16.47
CA PHE A 34 1.13 -8.11 -17.08
C PHE A 34 -0.24 -7.55 -17.48
N ILE A 35 -1.09 -8.36 -18.13
CA ILE A 35 -2.45 -7.98 -18.54
C ILE A 35 -3.31 -7.67 -17.30
N LEU A 36 -3.28 -8.56 -16.29
CA LEU A 36 -3.95 -8.32 -15.01
C LEU A 36 -3.48 -7.01 -14.40
N ARG A 37 -2.17 -6.75 -14.40
CA ARG A 37 -1.61 -5.51 -13.85
C ARG A 37 -2.06 -4.29 -14.64
N VAL A 38 -2.08 -4.34 -15.98
CA VAL A 38 -2.49 -3.24 -16.86
C VAL A 38 -3.99 -2.93 -16.77
N ILE A 39 -4.84 -3.92 -16.50
CA ILE A 39 -6.29 -3.71 -16.33
C ILE A 39 -6.63 -3.34 -14.89
N PHE A 40 -6.00 -4.00 -13.93
CA PHE A 40 -6.30 -3.83 -12.51
C PHE A 40 -5.70 -2.54 -11.95
N LEU A 41 -4.49 -2.11 -12.35
CA LEU A 41 -3.93 -0.83 -11.89
C LEU A 41 -4.81 0.38 -12.21
N PRO A 42 -5.27 0.62 -13.45
CA PRO A 42 -6.04 1.82 -13.77
C PRO A 42 -7.42 1.84 -13.11
N VAL A 43 -7.94 0.68 -12.68
CA VAL A 43 -9.16 0.62 -11.86
C VAL A 43 -8.82 0.81 -10.38
N TRP A 44 -7.78 0.17 -9.87
CA TRP A 44 -7.39 0.24 -8.47
C TRP A 44 -6.81 1.60 -8.06
N LEU A 45 -6.01 2.24 -8.91
CA LEU A 45 -5.38 3.54 -8.67
C LEU A 45 -6.42 4.63 -8.34
N PRO A 46 -7.47 4.87 -9.15
CA PRO A 46 -8.50 5.86 -8.82
C PRO A 46 -9.19 5.59 -7.49
N PHE A 47 -9.52 4.33 -7.18
CA PHE A 47 -10.14 3.98 -5.90
C PHE A 47 -9.19 4.21 -4.72
N TYR A 48 -7.91 3.86 -4.87
CA TYR A 48 -6.88 4.10 -3.87
C TYR A 48 -6.69 5.61 -3.63
N PHE A 49 -6.56 6.40 -4.70
CA PHE A 49 -6.44 7.86 -4.59
C PHE A 49 -7.69 8.51 -4.03
N TYR A 50 -8.88 8.02 -4.40
CA TYR A 50 -10.15 8.50 -3.85
C TYR A 50 -10.22 8.25 -2.34
N GLY A 51 -9.90 7.04 -1.88
CA GLY A 51 -9.85 6.71 -0.47
C GLY A 51 -8.83 7.57 0.29
N MET A 52 -7.65 7.78 -0.30
CA MET A 52 -6.63 8.66 0.29
C MET A 52 -7.08 10.12 0.35
N ALA A 53 -7.70 10.64 -0.71
CA ALA A 53 -8.21 12.01 -0.75
C ALA A 53 -9.35 12.21 0.25
N LYS A 54 -10.27 11.24 0.34
CA LYS A 54 -11.36 11.24 1.32
C LYS A 54 -10.82 11.27 2.75
N ARG A 55 -9.90 10.39 3.10
CA ARG A 55 -9.25 10.40 4.42
C ARG A 55 -8.55 11.72 4.74
N ARG A 56 -7.87 12.32 3.76
CA ARG A 56 -7.23 13.64 3.94
C ARG A 56 -8.26 14.75 4.20
N ARG A 57 -9.40 14.73 3.51
CA ARG A 57 -10.49 15.70 3.74
C ARG A 57 -11.10 15.53 5.13
N GLU A 58 -11.47 14.31 5.50
CA GLU A 58 -12.00 13.99 6.84
C GLU A 58 -11.06 14.44 7.96
N MET A 59 -9.77 14.16 7.80
CA MET A 59 -8.73 14.56 8.74
C MET A 59 -8.60 16.08 8.84
N ARG A 60 -8.64 16.79 7.70
CA ARG A 60 -8.58 18.25 7.67
C ARG A 60 -9.81 18.86 8.32
N GLU A 61 -11.01 18.41 7.96
CA GLU A 61 -12.27 18.90 8.52
C GLU A 61 -12.33 18.68 10.04
N PHE A 62 -11.92 17.50 10.52
CA PHE A 62 -11.87 17.20 11.95
C PHE A 62 -10.94 18.15 12.70
N VAL A 63 -9.71 18.31 12.21
CA VAL A 63 -8.70 19.17 12.85
C VAL A 63 -9.17 20.63 12.86
N LEU A 64 -9.68 21.14 11.75
CA LEU A 64 -10.14 22.52 11.65
C LEU A 64 -11.38 22.77 12.50
N ALA A 65 -12.34 21.84 12.54
CA ALA A 65 -13.52 21.96 13.39
C ALA A 65 -13.14 22.01 14.88
N ARG A 66 -12.12 21.25 15.29
CA ARG A 66 -11.66 21.19 16.69
C ARG A 66 -10.74 22.36 17.07
N ALA A 67 -9.98 22.89 16.11
CA ALA A 67 -9.12 24.06 16.30
C ALA A 67 -9.88 25.40 16.16
N LYS A 68 -11.09 25.39 15.59
CA LYS A 68 -11.93 26.58 15.43
C LYS A 68 -12.18 27.25 16.78
N ASN A 69 -11.79 28.51 16.89
CA ASN A 69 -11.91 29.35 18.10
C ASN A 69 -11.01 28.95 19.29
N ARG A 70 -10.01 28.07 19.10
CA ARG A 70 -9.02 27.75 20.14
C ARG A 70 -7.65 28.33 19.81
N VAL A 71 -6.87 28.65 20.85
CA VAL A 71 -5.45 29.00 20.70
C VAL A 71 -4.70 27.74 20.27
N VAL A 72 -3.92 27.84 19.20
CA VAL A 72 -3.19 26.69 18.65
C VAL A 72 -1.87 26.58 19.38
N ASP A 73 -1.79 25.59 20.26
CA ASP A 73 -0.60 25.21 21.01
C ASP A 73 -0.29 23.72 20.85
N ALA A 74 0.86 23.29 21.37
CA ALA A 74 1.28 21.89 21.29
C ALA A 74 0.33 20.96 22.07
N ALA A 75 -0.29 21.45 23.14
CA ALA A 75 -1.23 20.70 23.96
C ALA A 75 -2.53 20.40 23.21
N LEU A 76 -3.12 21.39 22.53
CA LEU A 76 -4.28 21.21 21.67
C LEU A 76 -3.99 20.24 20.53
N ILE A 77 -2.83 20.35 19.87
CA ILE A 77 -2.45 19.42 18.80
C ILE A 77 -2.35 17.99 19.35
N ASN A 78 -1.85 17.81 20.57
CA ASN A 78 -1.80 16.52 21.23
C ASN A 78 -3.21 15.99 21.54
N GLU A 79 -4.09 16.81 22.13
CA GLU A 79 -5.48 16.46 22.41
C GLU A 79 -6.20 15.99 21.13
N ILE A 80 -6.11 16.78 20.05
CA ILE A 80 -6.74 16.45 18.77
C ILE A 80 -6.18 15.13 18.21
N ALA A 81 -4.87 14.89 18.32
CA ALA A 81 -4.22 13.66 17.88
C ALA A 81 -4.70 12.43 18.66
N LEU A 82 -4.83 12.54 19.98
CA LEU A 82 -5.32 11.47 20.84
C LEU A 82 -6.78 11.14 20.52
N VAL A 83 -7.66 12.14 20.44
CA VAL A 83 -9.07 11.91 20.09
C VAL A 83 -9.21 11.28 18.70
N TRP A 84 -8.36 11.66 17.75
CA TRP A 84 -8.36 11.03 16.42
C TRP A 84 -7.92 9.56 16.47
N ALA A 85 -6.91 9.25 17.28
CA ALA A 85 -6.36 7.91 17.44
C ALA A 85 -7.33 6.98 18.20
N GLU A 86 -7.95 7.45 19.27
CA GLU A 86 -8.97 6.72 20.04
C GLU A 86 -10.19 6.35 19.19
N ALA A 87 -10.59 7.23 18.27
CA ALA A 87 -11.69 6.97 17.36
C ALA A 87 -11.36 5.94 16.26
N ARG A 88 -10.09 5.50 16.14
CA ARG A 88 -9.59 4.59 15.09
C ARG A 88 -8.63 3.54 15.65
N PRO A 89 -9.11 2.61 16.49
CA PRO A 89 -8.28 1.57 17.08
C PRO A 89 -7.63 0.66 16.03
N GLU A 90 -8.22 0.54 14.84
CA GLU A 90 -7.65 -0.20 13.71
C GLU A 90 -6.40 0.45 13.10
N GLU A 91 -6.26 1.78 13.23
CA GLU A 91 -5.10 2.53 12.74
C GLU A 91 -4.07 2.81 13.84
N TYR A 92 -4.53 2.90 15.09
CA TYR A 92 -3.72 3.21 16.26
C TYR A 92 -4.04 2.23 17.40
N PRO A 93 -3.62 0.95 17.28
CA PRO A 93 -3.98 -0.10 18.24
C PRO A 93 -3.43 0.15 19.64
N LEU A 94 -2.37 0.95 19.75
CA LEU A 94 -1.73 1.30 21.03
C LEU A 94 -2.26 2.63 21.62
N GLY A 95 -3.24 3.27 20.98
CA GLY A 95 -3.85 4.51 21.45
C GLY A 95 -2.81 5.60 21.75
N GLU A 96 -2.75 6.04 23.01
CA GLU A 96 -1.81 7.06 23.50
C GLU A 96 -0.32 6.68 23.36
N TYR A 97 -0.01 5.38 23.37
CA TYR A 97 1.36 4.87 23.27
C TYR A 97 1.77 4.57 21.82
N ASP A 98 0.90 4.88 20.85
CA ASP A 98 1.17 4.55 19.45
C ASP A 98 2.32 5.40 18.89
N PRO A 99 3.38 4.79 18.31
CA PRO A 99 4.51 5.53 17.74
C PRO A 99 4.10 6.40 16.54
N GLY A 100 2.94 6.13 15.93
CA GLY A 100 2.33 6.91 14.86
C GLY A 100 1.83 8.29 15.29
N LEU A 101 1.57 8.51 16.58
CA LEU A 101 1.06 9.79 17.09
C LEU A 101 2.00 10.96 16.80
N GLY A 102 3.31 10.77 16.83
CA GLY A 102 4.28 11.83 16.52
C GLY A 102 4.12 12.37 15.08
N LYS A 103 3.89 11.46 14.12
CA LYS A 103 3.62 11.82 12.72
C LYS A 103 2.24 12.48 12.59
N LEU A 104 1.24 11.99 13.32
CA LEU A 104 -0.11 12.54 13.33
C LEU A 104 -0.13 13.99 13.85
N ARG A 105 0.50 14.25 15.00
CA ARG A 105 0.66 15.60 15.58
C ARG A 105 1.34 16.56 14.60
N SER A 106 2.43 16.12 13.97
CA SER A 106 3.14 16.92 12.96
C SER A 106 2.26 17.25 11.76
N ARG A 107 1.42 16.30 11.33
CA ARG A 107 0.50 16.49 10.22
C ARG A 107 -0.63 17.47 10.58
N PHE A 108 -1.19 17.35 11.78
CA PHE A 108 -2.26 18.24 12.27
C PHE A 108 -1.77 19.67 12.43
N ARG A 109 -0.55 19.83 12.98
CA ARG A 109 0.12 21.14 13.03
C ARG A 109 0.20 21.78 11.65
N ARG A 110 0.67 21.03 10.65
CA ARG A 110 0.80 21.52 9.27
C ARG A 110 -0.55 21.89 8.66
N ILE A 111 -1.61 21.11 8.93
CA ILE A 111 -2.97 21.42 8.46
C ILE A 111 -3.43 22.77 9.01
N ILE A 112 -3.28 22.99 10.32
CA ILE A 112 -3.71 24.24 10.97
C ILE A 112 -2.88 25.43 10.46
N GLU A 113 -1.56 25.26 10.35
CA GLU A 113 -0.67 26.30 9.82
C GLU A 113 -0.98 26.65 8.36
N SER A 114 -1.39 25.66 7.55
CA SER A 114 -1.74 25.89 6.14
C SER A 114 -3.09 26.59 5.94
N ASP A 115 -4.00 26.49 6.90
CA ASP A 115 -5.33 27.12 6.84
C ASP A 115 -5.32 28.59 7.27
N ARG A 116 -4.30 28.97 8.05
CA ARG A 116 -4.07 30.35 8.54
C ARG A 116 -3.23 31.22 7.60
N ARG A 117 -2.63 30.64 6.56
CA ARG A 117 -1.91 31.37 5.50
C ARG A 117 -2.87 31.71 4.38
#